data_AF-A0A661P5S0-F1
#
_entry.id   AF-A0A661P5S0-F1
#
_cell.length_a   1.000
_cell.length_b   1.000
_cell.length_c   1.000
_cell.angle_alpha   90.00
_cell.angle_beta   90.00
_cell.angle_gamma   90.00
#
_symmetry.space_group_name_H-M   'P 1'
#
loop_
_entity.id
_entity.type
_entity.pdbx_description
1 polymer ?
#
loop_
_entity_poly.entity_id
_entity_poly.type
_entity_poly.pdbx_seq_one_letter_code
_entity_poly.pdbx_strand_id
1 'polypeptide(L)' 'MRVKTLSINNLRNIVSAQIDLDPCLNCFVGDNGAGKTSILEALAVL' A
#
# COMPACT_ATOMS: atom_id res chain seq x y z
N MET A 1 -12.39 -11.03 -5.30
CA MET A 1 -12.46 -9.74 -4.57
C MET A 1 -11.37 -8.83 -5.13
N ARG A 2 -11.67 -7.55 -5.41
CA ARG A 2 -10.67 -6.59 -5.95
C ARG A 2 -10.68 -5.32 -5.11
N VAL A 3 -9.52 -4.92 -4.61
CA VAL A 3 -9.34 -3.64 -3.91
C VAL A 3 -9.24 -2.53 -4.95
N LYS A 4 -10.07 -1.49 -4.82
CA LYS A 4 -10.05 -0.32 -5.72
C LYS A 4 -9.23 0.82 -5.14
N THR A 5 -9.31 0.98 -3.82
CA THR A 5 -8.69 2.09 -3.09
C THR A 5 -8.08 1.54 -1.81
N LEU A 6 -6.89 2.02 -1.45
CA LEU A 6 -6.21 1.70 -0.21
C LEU A 6 -5.96 3.00 0.57
N SER A 7 -6.42 3.04 1.81
CA SER A 7 -6.14 4.14 2.75
C SER A 7 -5.35 3.58 3.93
N ILE A 8 -4.16 4.12 4.16
CA ILE A 8 -3.26 3.72 5.24
C ILE A 8 -3.10 4.91 6.17
N ASN A 9 -3.25 4.69 7.48
CA ASN A 9 -3.02 5.69 8.51
C ASN A 9 -2.17 5.08 9.64
N ASN A 10 -1.05 5.72 9.97
CA ASN A 10 -0.13 5.34 11.05
C ASN A 10 0.30 3.86 11.02
N LEU A 11 0.70 3.35 9.85
CA LEU A 11 1.20 2.00 9.69
C LEU A 11 2.72 1.99 9.51
N ARG A 12 3.44 1.55 10.55
CA ARG A 12 4.91 1.52 10.58
C ARG A 12 5.50 2.89 10.19
N ASN A 13 6.20 2.95 9.06
CA ASN A 13 6.85 4.15 8.54
C ASN A 13 5.95 4.97 7.60
N ILE A 14 4.69 4.58 7.40
CA ILE A 14 3.70 5.31 6.60
C ILE A 14 2.76 6.06 7.56
N VAL A 15 2.91 7.38 7.64
CA VAL A 15 2.02 8.24 8.43
C VAL A 15 0.63 8.31 7.80
N SER A 16 0.56 8.57 6.50
CA SER A 16 -0.67 8.50 5.71
C SER A 16 -0.37 8.15 4.26
N ALA A 17 -1.27 7.38 3.63
CA ALA A 17 -1.25 7.15 2.19
C ALA A 17 -2.67 6.91 1.66
N GLN A 18 -2.96 7.46 0.48
CA GLN A 18 -4.19 7.24 -0.26
C GLN A 18 -3.79 6.78 -1.66
N ILE A 19 -4.19 5.57 -2.05
CA ILE A 19 -3.76 4.94 -3.30
C ILE A 19 -4.98 4.43 -4.05
N ASP A 20 -5.17 4.90 -5.28
CA ASP A 20 -6.10 4.30 -6.23
C ASP A 20 -5.36 3.20 -6.99
N LEU A 21 -5.90 1.97 -6.93
CA LEU A 21 -5.28 0.79 -7.52
C LEU A 21 -5.76 0.58 -8.96
N ASP A 22 -4.80 0.34 -9.85
CA ASP A 22 -5.06 -0.07 -11.21
C ASP A 22 -5.73 -1.46 -11.23
N PRO A 23 -6.73 -1.68 -12.10
CA PRO A 23 -7.42 -2.96 -12.18
C PRO A 23 -6.57 -4.12 -12.72
N CYS A 24 -5.44 -3.84 -13.37
CA CYS A 24 -4.57 -4.83 -14.01
C CYS A 24 -3.29 -5.07 -13.20
N LEU A 25 -2.44 -4.06 -13.03
CA LEU A 25 -1.14 -4.21 -12.37
C LEU A 25 -0.76 -2.96 -11.59
N ASN A 26 -0.32 -3.17 -10.34
CA ASN A 26 0.22 -2.13 -9.48
C ASN A 26 1.67 -2.47 -9.13
N CYS A 27 2.58 -1.51 -9.28
CA CYS A 27 3.99 -1.68 -8.95
C CYS A 27 4.41 -0.60 -7.94
N PHE A 28 4.86 -1.03 -6.75
CA PHE A 28 5.39 -0.14 -5.72
C PHE A 28 6.91 -0.20 -5.74
N VAL A 29 7.55 0.92 -6.10
CA VAL A 29 9.01 1.05 -6.24
C VAL A 29 9.55 2.16 -5.33
N GLY A 30 10.85 2.09 -5.01
CA GLY A 30 11.52 3.04 -4.14
C GLY A 30 12.61 2.38 -3.31
N ASP A 31 13.31 3.16 -2.51
CA ASP A 31 14.46 2.69 -1.72
C ASP A 31 14.08 1.67 -0.64
N ASN A 32 15.09 0.94 -0.13
CA ASN A 32 14.89 0.08 1.03
C ASN A 32 14.38 0.91 2.22
N GLY A 33 13.36 0.42 2.93
CA GLY A 33 12.71 1.17 4.00
C GLY A 33 11.66 2.20 3.55
N ALA A 34 11.38 2.36 2.25
CA ALA A 34 10.37 3.30 1.76
C ALA A 34 8.90 2.89 2.03
N GLY A 35 8.63 1.74 2.66
CA GLY A 35 7.27 1.30 3.02
C GLY A 35 6.56 0.38 2.03
N LYS A 36 7.24 -0.09 0.97
CA LYS A 36 6.66 -1.02 -0.03
C LYS A 36 6.02 -2.27 0.59
N THR A 37 6.74 -2.94 1.50
CA THR A 37 6.22 -4.12 2.20
C THR A 37 5.04 -3.77 3.10
N SER A 38 5.05 -2.58 3.73
CA SER A 38 3.94 -2.12 4.57
C SER A 38 2.65 -1.90 3.79
N ILE A 39 2.74 -1.45 2.53
CA ILE A 39 1.58 -1.39 1.62
C ILE A 39 1.02 -2.79 1.36
N LEU A 40 1.88 -3.78 1.11
CA LEU A 40 1.44 -5.16 0.90
C LEU A 40 0.86 -5.80 2.16
N GLU A 41 1.42 -5.52 3.34
CA GLU A 41 0.88 -5.97 4.63
C GLU A 41 -0.51 -5.38 4.90
N ALA A 42 -0.73 -4.10 4.59
CA ALA A 42 -2.04 -3.45 4.73
C ALA A 42 -3.13 -4.13 3.89
N LEU A 43 -2.76 -4.74 2.75
CA LEU A 43 -3.66 -5.48 1.89
C LEU A 43 -3.88 -6.94 2.31
N ALA A 44 -2.93 -7.53 3.05
CA ALA A 44 -2.94 -8.95 3.38
C ALA A 44 -3.53 -9.27 4.76
N VAL A 45 -3.44 -8.34 5.71
CA VAL A 45 -3.81 -8.55 7.12
C VAL A 45 -5.28 -8.18 7.42
N LEU A 46 -5.96 -7.46 6.52
CA LEU A 46 -7.34 -6.95 6.69
C LEU A 46 -8.27 -7.34 5.54
#